data_AF-A0A7W1LAK4-F1
#
_entry.id   AF-A0A7W1LAK4-F1
#
_cell.length_a   1.000
_cell.length_b   1.000
_cell.length_c   1.000
_cell.angle_alpha   90.00
_cell.angle_beta   90.00
_cell.angle_gamma   90.00
#
_symmetry.space_group_name_H-M   'P 1'
#
loop_
_entity.id
_entity.type
_entity.pdbx_description
1 polymer ?
#
loop_
_entity_poly.entity_id
_entity_poly.type
_entity_poly.pdbx_seq_one_letter_code
_entity_poly.pdbx_strand_id
1 'polypeptide(L)'
;MNELFQTASRPEESLFFRKNDRNDVRLGEIVSAREEDYAAADIVIIGCPQDEGVIRNNGREGARLAPDAIRREFYKLTPFGIKTKIFDFGNTIIKNTLEETHEAHCRIVTQILRDEKRIISLGGGNDLSYPDGCAMSEVFGKSNWIAINIDAHFDVRAGEPRNSGTPYRQLLEEKLLKPDYFYEIGFQPQLASPVYYRYLQNLGVNLISLDQLRSRETADLEIRELIRQKFISHSSS
;
A
#
# COMPACT_ATOMS: atom_id res chain seq x y z
N MET A 1 11.86 -25.77 0.85
CA MET A 1 11.92 -24.37 1.31
C MET A 1 11.46 -23.53 0.14
N ASN A 2 10.39 -22.75 0.31
CA ASN A 2 9.82 -21.97 -0.79
C ASN A 2 10.81 -20.85 -1.14
N GLU A 3 11.29 -20.77 -2.38
CA GLU A 3 12.28 -19.78 -2.83
C GLU A 3 11.83 -18.34 -2.54
N LEU A 4 10.51 -18.12 -2.47
CA LEU A 4 9.91 -16.86 -2.09
C LEU A 4 10.42 -16.34 -0.73
N PHE A 5 10.60 -17.19 0.28
CA PHE A 5 11.06 -16.75 1.61
C PHE A 5 12.52 -16.29 1.63
N GLN A 6 13.31 -16.61 0.61
CA GLN A 6 14.69 -16.14 0.48
C GLN A 6 14.78 -14.69 -0.05
N THR A 7 13.67 -14.16 -0.56
CA THR A 7 13.62 -12.80 -1.13
C THR A 7 13.33 -11.70 -0.09
N ALA A 8 13.01 -12.08 1.16
CA ALA A 8 12.73 -11.18 2.27
C ALA A 8 13.50 -11.60 3.53
N SER A 9 13.80 -10.64 4.40
CA SER A 9 14.19 -10.95 5.78
C SER A 9 12.96 -11.28 6.62
N ARG A 10 13.06 -12.28 7.49
CA ARG A 10 11.97 -12.67 8.40
C ARG A 10 11.83 -11.64 9.54
N PRO A 11 10.62 -11.43 10.08
CA PRO A 11 10.44 -10.50 11.19
C PRO A 11 11.12 -11.02 12.46
N GLU A 12 11.73 -10.14 13.22
CA GLU A 12 12.33 -10.47 14.53
C GLU A 12 11.25 -10.90 15.52
N GLU A 13 11.47 -11.99 16.26
CA GLU A 13 10.51 -12.51 17.26
C GLU A 13 10.17 -11.45 18.32
N SER A 14 11.12 -10.56 18.62
CA SER A 14 10.94 -9.46 19.58
C SER A 14 9.85 -8.43 19.19
N LEU A 15 9.43 -8.41 17.93
CA LEU A 15 8.33 -7.55 17.47
C LEU A 15 6.97 -8.07 17.95
N PHE A 16 6.82 -9.40 18.09
CA PHE A 16 5.56 -10.05 18.43
C PHE A 16 5.26 -9.90 19.92
N PHE A 17 4.47 -8.89 20.27
CA PHE A 17 4.03 -8.70 21.64
C PHE A 17 3.12 -9.85 22.09
N ARG A 18 3.50 -10.51 23.17
CA ARG A 18 2.72 -11.58 23.81
C ARG A 18 2.35 -11.16 25.22
N LYS A 19 1.04 -11.13 25.53
CA LYS A 19 0.57 -10.84 26.88
C LYS A 19 0.64 -12.08 27.76
N ASN A 20 0.54 -13.27 27.17
CA ASN A 20 0.48 -14.57 27.84
C ASN A 20 -0.70 -14.68 28.83
N ASP A 21 -1.79 -14.00 28.54
CA ASP A 21 -3.05 -14.09 29.27
C ASP A 21 -4.11 -14.72 28.37
N ARG A 22 -4.58 -15.91 28.73
CA ARG A 22 -5.60 -16.66 27.97
C ARG A 22 -6.92 -15.89 27.78
N ASN A 23 -7.20 -14.90 28.64
CA ASN A 23 -8.40 -14.08 28.58
C ASN A 23 -8.17 -12.74 27.87
N ASP A 24 -6.93 -12.43 27.48
CA ASP A 24 -6.55 -11.16 26.84
C ASP A 24 -5.46 -11.39 25.79
N VAL A 25 -5.86 -12.13 24.76
CA VAL A 25 -5.03 -12.47 23.60
C VAL A 25 -4.69 -11.22 22.78
N ARG A 26 -3.47 -11.18 22.26
CA ARG A 26 -2.93 -10.08 21.44
C ARG A 26 -2.62 -10.54 20.03
N LEU A 27 -2.57 -9.58 19.10
CA LEU A 27 -2.24 -9.87 17.71
C LEU A 27 -0.90 -10.58 17.56
N GLY A 28 0.11 -10.20 18.36
CA GLY A 28 1.41 -10.88 18.35
C GLY A 28 1.39 -12.36 18.80
N GLU A 29 0.28 -12.84 19.37
CA GLU A 29 0.11 -14.25 19.72
C GLU A 29 -0.59 -15.07 18.63
N ILE A 30 -1.28 -14.40 17.68
CA ILE A 30 -2.06 -15.07 16.63
C ILE A 30 -1.51 -14.85 15.21
N VAL A 31 -0.74 -13.78 14.98
CA VAL A 31 -0.04 -13.56 13.71
C VAL A 31 1.13 -14.53 13.65
N SER A 32 1.23 -15.31 12.58
CA SER A 32 2.35 -16.25 12.39
C SER A 32 3.42 -15.68 11.46
N ALA A 33 4.66 -16.08 11.69
CA ALA A 33 5.79 -15.89 10.79
C ALA A 33 6.50 -17.20 10.44
N ARG A 34 5.89 -18.36 10.73
CA ARG A 34 6.46 -19.68 10.42
C ARG A 34 6.07 -20.11 9.01
N GLU A 35 7.04 -20.49 8.17
CA GLU A 35 6.81 -20.78 6.75
C GLU A 35 5.64 -21.75 6.49
N GLU A 36 5.48 -22.76 7.35
CA GLU A 36 4.39 -23.74 7.23
C GLU A 36 2.97 -23.15 7.34
N ASP A 37 2.83 -21.98 7.98
CA ASP A 37 1.53 -21.32 8.18
C ASP A 37 1.13 -20.43 7.00
N TYR A 38 2.07 -20.11 6.07
CA TYR A 38 1.82 -19.22 4.95
C TYR A 38 0.71 -19.70 4.02
N ALA A 39 0.68 -21.01 3.73
CA ALA A 39 -0.32 -21.58 2.83
C ALA A 39 -1.76 -21.31 3.32
N ALA A 40 -1.96 -21.34 4.64
CA ALA A 40 -3.25 -21.12 5.27
C ALA A 40 -3.59 -19.64 5.52
N ALA A 41 -2.69 -18.70 5.21
CA ALA A 41 -2.91 -17.27 5.46
C ALA A 41 -3.87 -16.64 4.45
N ASP A 42 -4.76 -15.78 4.95
CA ASP A 42 -5.69 -14.96 4.16
C ASP A 42 -5.12 -13.56 3.86
N ILE A 43 -4.29 -13.07 4.78
CA ILE A 43 -3.67 -11.74 4.73
C ILE A 43 -2.19 -11.90 5.03
N VAL A 44 -1.36 -11.22 4.23
CA VAL A 44 0.09 -11.22 4.35
C VAL A 44 0.58 -9.80 4.58
N ILE A 45 1.32 -9.58 5.66
CA ILE A 45 2.03 -8.34 5.96
C ILE A 45 3.42 -8.43 5.33
N ILE A 46 3.83 -7.42 4.58
CA ILE A 46 5.19 -7.28 4.03
C ILE A 46 5.67 -5.86 4.29
N GLY A 47 6.88 -5.70 4.82
CA GLY A 47 7.48 -4.38 5.00
C GLY A 47 8.50 -4.04 3.92
N CYS A 48 8.72 -2.75 3.68
CA CYS A 48 9.81 -2.25 2.84
C CYS A 48 10.52 -1.10 3.58
N PRO A 49 11.54 -1.42 4.42
CA PRO A 49 12.17 -0.46 5.33
C PRO A 49 13.20 0.43 4.60
N GLN A 50 12.72 1.33 3.76
CA GLN A 50 13.54 2.32 3.06
C GLN A 50 12.85 3.70 3.01
N ASP A 51 13.65 4.75 2.90
CA ASP A 51 13.21 6.14 2.75
C ASP A 51 14.00 6.93 1.70
N GLU A 52 14.64 6.23 0.75
CA GLU A 52 15.43 6.86 -0.31
C GLU A 52 14.54 7.73 -1.20
N GLY A 53 13.32 7.27 -1.53
CA GLY A 53 12.35 8.06 -2.28
C GLY A 53 11.88 9.31 -1.51
N VAL A 54 11.87 9.28 -0.18
CA VAL A 54 11.59 10.45 0.66
C VAL A 54 12.72 11.46 0.53
N ILE A 55 13.97 11.00 0.67
CA ILE A 55 15.17 11.84 0.56
C ILE A 55 15.27 12.47 -0.83
N ARG A 56 15.06 11.70 -1.91
CA ARG A 56 15.06 12.18 -3.30
C ARG A 56 14.01 13.27 -3.55
N ASN A 57 12.90 13.27 -2.79
CA ASN A 57 11.84 14.28 -2.85
C ASN A 57 12.03 15.42 -1.82
N ASN A 58 13.23 15.58 -1.25
CA ASN A 58 13.55 16.57 -0.22
C ASN A 58 12.74 16.45 1.07
N GLY A 59 12.23 15.25 1.36
CA GLY A 59 11.59 14.93 2.63
C GLY A 59 12.61 14.65 3.73
N ARG A 60 12.10 14.45 4.96
CA ARG A 60 12.93 14.07 6.11
C ARG A 60 13.08 12.56 6.16
N GLU A 61 14.31 12.08 6.34
CA GLU A 61 14.58 10.67 6.60
C GLU A 61 13.90 10.18 7.88
N GLY A 62 13.68 8.87 7.97
CA GLY A 62 13.11 8.18 9.14
C GLY A 62 12.06 7.14 8.78
N ALA A 63 11.44 7.23 7.60
CA ALA A 63 10.34 6.33 7.22
C ALA A 63 10.80 4.86 7.12
N ARG A 64 12.09 4.60 6.87
CA ARG A 64 12.67 3.24 6.93
C ARG A 64 12.45 2.51 8.26
N LEU A 65 12.23 3.25 9.36
CA LEU A 65 11.99 2.70 10.70
C LEU A 65 10.52 2.32 10.93
N ALA A 66 9.62 2.76 10.05
CA ALA A 66 8.18 2.61 10.23
C ALA A 66 7.69 1.16 10.24
N PRO A 67 8.19 0.22 9.39
CA PRO A 67 7.65 -1.14 9.38
C PRO A 67 7.73 -1.83 10.75
N ASP A 68 8.86 -1.70 11.44
CA ASP A 68 9.04 -2.28 12.78
C ASP A 68 8.28 -1.48 13.85
N ALA A 69 8.25 -0.15 13.76
CA ALA A 69 7.50 0.68 14.70
C ALA A 69 5.99 0.37 14.64
N ILE A 70 5.45 0.20 13.43
CA ILE A 70 4.06 -0.20 13.20
C ILE A 70 3.81 -1.59 13.77
N ARG A 71 4.67 -2.58 13.48
CA ARG A 71 4.53 -3.95 14.03
C ARG A 71 4.49 -3.96 15.57
N ARG A 72 5.37 -3.20 16.23
CA ARG A 72 5.42 -3.13 17.70
C ARG A 72 4.11 -2.65 18.31
N GLU A 73 3.41 -1.71 17.66
CA GLU A 73 2.12 -1.24 18.16
C GLU A 73 0.95 -2.12 17.69
N PHE A 74 0.98 -2.56 16.43
CA PHE A 74 -0.05 -3.43 15.86
C PHE A 74 -0.17 -4.74 16.62
N TYR A 75 0.95 -5.38 16.98
CA TYR A 75 0.94 -6.65 17.70
C TYR A 75 0.48 -6.56 19.15
N LYS A 76 0.35 -5.35 19.72
CA LYS A 76 -0.27 -5.13 21.04
C LYS A 76 -1.80 -5.04 20.99
N LEU A 77 -2.40 -4.90 19.81
CA LEU A 77 -3.86 -4.78 19.70
C LEU A 77 -4.53 -6.13 20.01
N THR A 78 -5.75 -6.06 20.54
CA THR A 78 -6.60 -7.24 20.76
C THR A 78 -7.23 -7.69 19.45
N PRO A 79 -7.26 -8.99 19.11
CA PRO A 79 -7.78 -9.47 17.83
C PRO A 79 -9.31 -9.59 17.80
N PHE A 80 -10.02 -8.79 18.60
CA PHE A 80 -11.48 -8.88 18.71
C PHE A 80 -12.14 -8.63 17.36
N GLY A 81 -12.88 -9.63 16.85
CA GLY A 81 -13.54 -9.57 15.55
C GLY A 81 -12.67 -9.99 14.35
N ILE A 82 -11.38 -10.28 14.55
CA ILE A 82 -10.49 -10.77 13.50
C ILE A 82 -10.66 -12.29 13.35
N LYS A 83 -11.21 -12.71 12.22
CA LYS A 83 -11.39 -14.13 11.86
C LYS A 83 -10.40 -14.64 10.81
N THR A 84 -9.63 -13.73 10.23
CA THR A 84 -8.66 -14.01 9.17
C THR A 84 -7.33 -14.47 9.75
N LYS A 85 -6.68 -15.42 9.08
CA LYS A 85 -5.31 -15.82 9.37
C LYS A 85 -4.33 -14.81 8.76
N ILE A 86 -3.54 -14.18 9.62
CA ILE A 86 -2.57 -13.16 9.24
C ILE A 86 -1.18 -13.77 9.34
N PHE A 87 -0.39 -13.57 8.29
CA PHE A 87 1.00 -13.98 8.22
C PHE A 87 1.92 -12.77 8.05
N ASP A 88 2.96 -12.67 8.86
CA ASP A 88 4.01 -11.67 8.65
C ASP A 88 5.13 -12.27 7.80
N PHE A 89 5.25 -11.75 6.58
CA PHE A 89 6.29 -12.13 5.63
C PHE A 89 7.66 -11.54 5.99
N GLY A 90 7.69 -10.52 6.87
CA GLY A 90 8.89 -9.78 7.21
C GLY A 90 9.12 -8.62 6.26
N ASN A 91 10.36 -8.35 5.87
CA ASN A 91 10.74 -7.16 5.11
C ASN A 91 11.41 -7.51 3.79
N THR A 92 11.06 -6.80 2.72
CA THR A 92 11.83 -6.83 1.47
C THR A 92 13.27 -6.44 1.74
N ILE A 93 14.19 -7.23 1.19
CA ILE A 93 15.63 -6.95 1.28
C ILE A 93 15.94 -5.75 0.39
N ILE A 94 16.42 -4.67 1.01
CA ILE A 94 16.85 -3.46 0.31
C ILE A 94 18.04 -3.76 -0.59
N LYS A 95 18.00 -3.27 -1.82
CA LYS A 95 19.01 -3.47 -2.87
C LYS A 95 19.92 -2.24 -2.99
N ASN A 96 20.79 -2.21 -4.00
CA ASN A 96 21.75 -1.13 -4.17
C ASN A 96 21.08 0.17 -4.61
N THR A 97 19.93 0.06 -5.30
CA THR A 97 19.12 1.19 -5.73
C THR A 97 17.67 1.06 -5.29
N LEU A 98 16.97 2.19 -5.22
CA LEU A 98 15.53 2.24 -5.00
C LEU A 98 14.77 1.42 -6.06
N GLU A 99 15.20 1.53 -7.31
CA GLU A 99 14.61 0.84 -8.46
C GLU A 99 14.72 -0.70 -8.32
N GLU A 100 15.91 -1.21 -8.00
CA GLU A 100 16.12 -2.64 -7.75
C GLU A 100 15.31 -3.13 -6.53
N THR A 101 15.17 -2.28 -5.51
CA THR A 101 14.36 -2.57 -4.32
C THR A 101 12.88 -2.66 -4.68
N HIS A 102 12.37 -1.72 -5.49
CA HIS A 102 11.01 -1.73 -6.00
C HIS A 102 10.73 -2.97 -6.85
N GLU A 103 11.66 -3.35 -7.73
CA GLU A 103 11.52 -4.57 -8.52
C GLU A 103 11.47 -5.82 -7.64
N ALA A 104 12.32 -5.90 -6.61
CA ALA A 104 12.30 -7.01 -5.67
C ALA A 104 10.98 -7.05 -4.87
N HIS A 105 10.49 -5.90 -4.40
CA HIS A 105 9.22 -5.79 -3.70
C HIS A 105 8.04 -6.21 -4.59
N CYS A 106 7.99 -5.68 -5.81
CA CYS A 106 6.97 -6.00 -6.81
C CYS A 106 6.89 -7.51 -7.05
N ARG A 107 8.03 -8.20 -7.23
CA ARG A 107 8.05 -9.66 -7.40
C ARG A 107 7.45 -10.42 -6.20
N ILE A 108 7.77 -9.99 -4.98
CA ILE A 108 7.23 -10.58 -3.75
C ILE A 108 5.71 -10.40 -3.71
N VAL A 109 5.26 -9.17 -3.91
CA VAL A 109 3.83 -8.80 -3.86
C VAL A 109 3.04 -9.52 -4.96
N THR A 110 3.56 -9.57 -6.18
CA THR A 110 2.97 -10.31 -7.31
C THR A 110 2.77 -11.78 -6.93
N GLN A 111 3.77 -12.43 -6.32
CA GLN A 111 3.62 -13.83 -5.91
C GLN A 111 2.57 -14.01 -4.80
N ILE A 112 2.57 -13.14 -3.78
CA ILE A 112 1.59 -13.21 -2.70
C ILE A 112 0.16 -13.05 -3.23
N LEU A 113 -0.05 -12.12 -4.17
CA LEU A 113 -1.35 -11.91 -4.81
C LEU A 113 -1.76 -13.11 -5.70
N ARG A 114 -0.81 -13.72 -6.42
CA ARG A 114 -1.04 -14.96 -7.19
C ARG A 114 -1.40 -16.16 -6.32
N ASP A 115 -0.92 -16.18 -5.08
CA ASP A 115 -1.29 -17.18 -4.07
C ASP A 115 -2.69 -16.90 -3.46
N GLU A 116 -3.49 -16.03 -4.09
CA GLU A 116 -4.84 -15.62 -3.71
C GLU A 116 -4.93 -14.98 -2.32
N LYS A 117 -3.87 -14.30 -1.89
CA LYS A 117 -3.78 -13.64 -0.59
C LYS A 117 -3.97 -12.13 -0.72
N ARG A 118 -4.44 -11.50 0.36
CA ARG A 118 -4.48 -10.04 0.46
C ARG A 118 -3.19 -9.53 1.09
N ILE A 119 -2.74 -8.36 0.67
CA ILE A 119 -1.50 -7.76 1.17
C ILE A 119 -1.77 -6.60 2.12
N ILE A 120 -0.86 -6.41 3.07
CA ILE A 120 -0.67 -5.18 3.82
C ILE A 120 0.80 -4.80 3.68
N SER A 121 1.09 -3.82 2.83
CA SER A 121 2.44 -3.28 2.64
C SER A 121 2.74 -2.21 3.69
N LEU A 122 3.78 -2.42 4.49
CA LEU A 122 4.29 -1.47 5.47
C LEU A 122 5.53 -0.79 4.88
N GLY A 123 5.36 0.41 4.35
CA GLY A 123 6.47 1.13 3.74
C GLY A 123 7.36 1.88 4.71
N GLY A 124 8.36 2.52 4.10
CA GLY A 124 8.72 3.87 4.49
C GLY A 124 8.04 4.89 3.58
N GLY A 125 8.69 5.31 2.49
CA GLY A 125 8.17 6.34 1.59
C GLY A 125 6.95 5.93 0.75
N ASN A 126 6.16 6.93 0.30
CA ASN A 126 5.00 6.69 -0.58
C ASN A 126 5.40 6.19 -1.99
N ASP A 127 6.69 6.23 -2.33
CA ASP A 127 7.19 5.60 -3.55
C ASP A 127 6.93 4.09 -3.60
N LEU A 128 6.64 3.43 -2.46
CA LEU A 128 6.22 2.04 -2.40
C LEU A 128 4.88 1.78 -3.12
N SER A 129 4.03 2.79 -3.26
CA SER A 129 2.77 2.70 -4.01
C SER A 129 3.00 2.32 -5.48
N TYR A 130 4.17 2.64 -6.06
CA TYR A 130 4.51 2.26 -7.42
C TYR A 130 4.68 0.74 -7.59
N PRO A 131 5.61 0.04 -6.91
CA PRO A 131 5.73 -1.41 -7.05
C PRO A 131 4.48 -2.18 -6.61
N ASP A 132 3.72 -1.71 -5.61
CA ASP A 132 2.43 -2.30 -5.23
C ASP A 132 1.41 -2.20 -6.39
N GLY A 133 1.31 -1.02 -7.02
CA GLY A 133 0.44 -0.80 -8.18
C GLY A 133 0.86 -1.61 -9.42
N CYS A 134 2.18 -1.78 -9.65
CA CYS A 134 2.69 -2.65 -10.70
C CYS A 134 2.24 -4.10 -10.50
N ALA A 135 2.37 -4.63 -9.28
CA ALA A 135 1.93 -5.98 -8.95
C ALA A 135 0.41 -6.15 -9.10
N MET A 136 -0.38 -5.17 -8.65
CA MET A 136 -1.85 -5.16 -8.85
C MET A 136 -2.21 -5.21 -10.34
N SER A 137 -1.58 -4.39 -11.17
CA SER A 137 -1.80 -4.38 -12.62
C SER A 137 -1.34 -5.67 -13.30
N GLU A 138 -0.26 -6.29 -12.83
CA GLU A 138 0.25 -7.56 -13.38
C GLU A 138 -0.70 -8.73 -13.08
N VAL A 139 -1.22 -8.81 -11.86
CA VAL A 139 -2.03 -9.95 -11.39
C VAL A 139 -3.48 -9.85 -11.87
N PHE A 140 -4.10 -8.68 -11.73
CA PHE A 140 -5.53 -8.51 -12.02
C PHE A 140 -5.77 -7.89 -13.41
N GLY A 141 -4.75 -7.26 -14.00
CA GLY A 141 -4.88 -6.46 -15.21
C GLY A 141 -5.34 -5.04 -14.91
N LYS A 142 -4.83 -4.07 -15.67
CA LYS A 142 -5.08 -2.62 -15.51
C LYS A 142 -6.54 -2.15 -15.46
N SER A 143 -7.50 -3.01 -15.81
CA SER A 143 -8.95 -2.69 -15.81
C SER A 143 -9.74 -3.41 -14.72
N ASN A 144 -9.08 -4.09 -13.79
CA ASN A 144 -9.74 -4.85 -12.72
C ASN A 144 -9.22 -4.48 -11.32
N TRP A 145 -8.61 -3.32 -11.17
CA TRP A 145 -8.20 -2.78 -9.87
C TRP A 145 -8.41 -1.27 -9.82
N ILE A 146 -8.63 -0.74 -8.61
CA ILE A 146 -8.74 0.70 -8.32
C ILE A 146 -7.62 1.11 -7.36
N ALA A 147 -7.16 2.33 -7.51
CA ALA A 147 -6.28 2.97 -6.55
C ALA A 147 -7.04 4.09 -5.84
N ILE A 148 -6.98 4.08 -4.52
CA ILE A 148 -7.50 5.16 -3.68
C ILE A 148 -6.32 5.72 -2.89
N ASN A 149 -5.84 6.88 -3.30
CA ASN A 149 -4.81 7.62 -2.57
C ASN A 149 -5.48 8.53 -1.55
N ILE A 150 -5.16 8.33 -0.27
CA ILE A 150 -5.63 9.20 0.83
C ILE A 150 -4.44 10.03 1.29
N ASP A 151 -4.26 11.19 0.67
CA ASP A 151 -3.10 12.05 0.91
C ASP A 151 -3.46 13.54 0.75
N ALA A 152 -2.69 14.38 1.42
CA ALA A 152 -2.75 15.82 1.24
C ALA A 152 -2.11 16.30 -0.08
N HIS A 153 -1.20 15.50 -0.63
CA HIS A 153 -0.50 15.70 -1.91
C HIS A 153 -0.99 14.71 -2.96
N PHE A 154 -0.80 15.04 -4.24
CA PHE A 154 -1.20 14.16 -5.34
C PHE A 154 -0.16 13.09 -5.71
N ASP A 155 1.10 13.29 -5.35
CA ASP A 155 2.20 12.35 -5.69
C ASP A 155 2.26 11.92 -7.18
N VAL A 156 2.00 12.91 -8.05
CA VAL A 156 2.14 12.85 -9.51
C VAL A 156 3.22 13.81 -10.06
N ARG A 157 4.29 14.04 -9.30
CA ARG A 157 5.39 14.93 -9.69
C ARG A 157 6.07 14.41 -10.96
N ALA A 158 6.52 15.33 -11.83
CA ALA A 158 7.37 15.03 -12.98
C ALA A 158 8.86 14.86 -12.59
N GLY A 159 9.13 14.35 -11.39
CA GLY A 159 10.47 14.33 -10.81
C GLY A 159 11.28 13.13 -11.27
N GLU A 160 12.54 13.36 -11.62
CA GLU A 160 13.52 12.31 -11.93
C GLU A 160 14.74 12.46 -11.02
N PRO A 161 15.33 11.37 -10.50
CA PRO A 161 14.85 9.98 -10.60
C PRO A 161 13.56 9.75 -9.77
N ARG A 162 12.97 8.55 -9.86
CA ARG A 162 11.75 8.19 -9.09
C ARG A 162 11.93 8.49 -7.61
N ASN A 163 10.86 8.94 -6.98
CA ASN A 163 10.86 9.38 -5.59
C ASN A 163 9.46 9.27 -4.96
N SER A 164 9.34 9.64 -3.69
CA SER A 164 8.08 9.52 -2.93
C SER A 164 6.91 10.31 -3.51
N GLY A 165 7.16 11.32 -4.35
CA GLY A 165 6.12 12.13 -4.98
C GLY A 165 5.85 11.77 -6.45
N THR A 166 6.41 10.70 -7.00
CA THR A 166 6.19 10.26 -8.39
C THR A 166 5.31 9.01 -8.60
N PRO A 167 4.92 8.21 -7.59
CA PRO A 167 4.44 6.83 -7.84
C PRO A 167 3.21 6.78 -8.75
N TYR A 168 2.22 7.64 -8.52
CA TYR A 168 0.97 7.60 -9.28
C TYR A 168 1.13 8.16 -10.69
N ARG A 169 2.04 9.12 -10.92
CA ARG A 169 2.36 9.58 -12.28
C ARG A 169 2.94 8.43 -13.09
N GLN A 170 3.88 7.69 -12.51
CA GLN A 170 4.49 6.54 -13.18
C GLN A 170 3.44 5.49 -13.54
N LEU A 171 2.55 5.14 -12.60
CA LEU A 171 1.44 4.19 -12.86
C LEU A 171 0.49 4.65 -13.98
N LEU A 172 0.20 5.96 -14.05
CA LEU A 172 -0.67 6.55 -15.08
C LEU A 172 0.02 6.61 -16.45
N GLU A 173 1.27 7.08 -16.51
CA GLU A 173 2.04 7.21 -17.76
C GLU A 173 2.38 5.84 -18.36
N GLU A 174 2.69 4.85 -17.53
CA GLU A 174 2.92 3.45 -17.93
C GLU A 174 1.62 2.68 -18.23
N LYS A 175 0.45 3.32 -18.05
CA LYS A 175 -0.89 2.75 -18.31
C LYS A 175 -1.19 1.49 -17.48
N LEU A 176 -0.62 1.41 -16.27
CA LEU A 176 -0.85 0.34 -15.30
C LEU A 176 -2.09 0.65 -14.43
N LEU A 177 -2.42 1.93 -14.28
CA LEU A 177 -3.62 2.43 -13.61
C LEU A 177 -4.46 3.24 -14.58
N LYS A 178 -5.76 2.94 -14.67
CA LYS A 178 -6.69 3.76 -15.45
C LYS A 178 -7.06 5.03 -14.68
N PRO A 179 -7.02 6.22 -15.31
CA PRO A 179 -7.39 7.47 -14.64
C PRO A 179 -8.77 7.43 -13.97
N ASP A 180 -9.79 6.90 -14.66
CA ASP A 180 -11.15 6.82 -14.11
C ASP A 180 -11.29 5.89 -12.90
N TYR A 181 -10.28 5.05 -12.63
CA TYR A 181 -10.20 4.10 -11.51
C TYR A 181 -9.21 4.58 -10.44
N PHE A 182 -8.66 5.78 -10.61
CA PHE A 182 -7.84 6.43 -9.62
C PHE A 182 -8.67 7.48 -8.86
N TYR A 183 -8.61 7.41 -7.54
CA TYR A 183 -9.28 8.33 -6.63
C TYR A 183 -8.25 9.00 -5.74
N GLU A 184 -8.16 10.32 -5.86
CA GLU A 184 -7.31 11.20 -5.08
C GLU A 184 -8.18 11.88 -4.02
N ILE A 185 -8.04 11.46 -2.78
CA ILE A 185 -8.96 11.79 -1.69
C ILE A 185 -8.22 12.53 -0.58
N GLY A 186 -8.73 13.71 -0.20
CA GLY A 186 -8.22 14.48 0.92
C GLY A 186 -7.11 15.46 0.55
N PHE A 187 -6.88 15.72 -0.73
CA PHE A 187 -5.87 16.68 -1.15
C PHE A 187 -6.19 18.07 -0.59
N GLN A 188 -5.14 18.82 -0.24
CA GLN A 188 -5.26 20.17 0.31
C GLN A 188 -4.72 21.17 -0.71
N PRO A 189 -5.54 22.13 -1.21
CA PRO A 189 -5.11 23.08 -2.23
C PRO A 189 -3.80 23.82 -1.90
N GLN A 190 -3.58 24.16 -0.63
CA GLN A 190 -2.36 24.81 -0.15
C GLN A 190 -1.10 23.93 -0.16
N LEU A 191 -1.24 22.61 -0.29
CA LEU A 191 -0.14 21.64 -0.39
C LEU A 191 0.02 21.06 -1.80
N ALA A 192 -0.85 21.47 -2.73
CA ALA A 192 -0.98 20.89 -4.05
C ALA A 192 -0.65 21.90 -5.16
N SER A 193 0.10 21.45 -6.17
CA SER A 193 0.39 22.30 -7.33
C SER A 193 -0.83 22.40 -8.25
N PRO A 194 -1.25 23.61 -8.68
CA PRO A 194 -2.32 23.76 -9.67
C PRO A 194 -1.96 23.16 -11.03
N VAL A 195 -0.67 22.98 -11.33
CA VAL A 195 -0.20 22.30 -12.55
C VAL A 195 -0.54 20.81 -12.47
N TYR A 196 -0.26 20.17 -11.34
CA TYR A 196 -0.56 18.74 -11.14
C TYR A 196 -2.06 18.48 -10.96
N TYR A 197 -2.79 19.41 -10.35
CA TYR A 197 -4.26 19.36 -10.34
C TYR A 197 -4.83 19.32 -11.76
N ARG A 198 -4.40 20.25 -12.63
CA ARG A 198 -4.85 20.29 -14.03
C ARG A 198 -4.44 19.04 -14.82
N TYR A 199 -3.25 18.49 -14.55
CA TYR A 199 -2.81 17.23 -15.14
C TYR A 199 -3.79 16.09 -14.80
N LEU A 200 -4.12 15.90 -13.52
CA LEU A 200 -5.06 14.87 -13.05
C LEU A 200 -6.48 15.11 -13.60
N GLN A 201 -6.94 16.35 -13.58
CA GLN A 201 -8.24 16.74 -14.12
C GLN A 201 -8.35 16.42 -15.62
N ASN A 202 -7.31 16.73 -16.40
CA ASN A 202 -7.27 16.44 -17.84
C ASN A 202 -7.24 14.94 -18.14
N LEU A 203 -6.69 14.13 -17.24
CA LEU A 203 -6.71 12.67 -17.36
C LEU A 203 -8.06 12.05 -16.98
N GLY A 204 -8.94 12.78 -16.30
CA GLY A 204 -10.21 12.24 -15.78
C GLY A 204 -10.10 11.54 -14.43
N VAL A 205 -9.05 11.82 -13.65
CA VAL A 205 -8.91 11.28 -12.29
C VAL A 205 -9.99 11.83 -11.36
N ASN A 206 -10.51 10.99 -10.47
CA ASN A 206 -11.52 11.40 -9.48
C ASN A 206 -10.81 12.17 -8.35
N LEU A 207 -11.08 13.47 -8.22
CA LEU A 207 -10.40 14.37 -7.28
C LEU A 207 -11.39 14.84 -6.21
N ILE A 208 -11.12 14.54 -4.95
CA ILE A 208 -11.91 14.98 -3.80
C ILE A 208 -11.00 15.68 -2.80
N SER A 209 -11.22 16.98 -2.57
CA SER A 209 -10.45 17.76 -1.61
C SER A 209 -10.85 17.46 -0.16
N LEU A 210 -9.95 17.78 0.78
CA LEU A 210 -10.28 17.70 2.20
C LEU A 210 -11.49 18.56 2.59
N ASP A 211 -11.67 19.71 1.94
CA ASP A 211 -12.80 20.61 2.22
C ASP A 211 -14.12 19.99 1.75
N GLN A 212 -14.13 19.30 0.60
CA GLN A 212 -15.30 18.54 0.12
C GLN A 212 -15.65 17.38 1.07
N LEU A 213 -14.66 16.68 1.62
CA LEU A 213 -14.91 15.64 2.63
C LEU A 213 -15.51 16.23 3.91
N ARG A 214 -15.03 17.40 4.34
CA ARG A 214 -15.46 18.06 5.57
C ARG A 214 -16.84 18.70 5.48
N SER A 215 -17.24 19.17 4.29
CA SER A 215 -18.53 19.84 4.12
C SER A 215 -19.72 18.89 4.36
N ARG A 216 -19.51 17.56 4.29
CA ARG A 216 -20.57 16.53 4.34
C ARG A 216 -21.67 16.72 3.29
N GLU A 217 -21.47 17.63 2.33
CA GLU A 217 -22.34 17.80 1.18
C GLU A 217 -22.03 16.67 0.21
N THR A 218 -22.89 15.65 0.20
CA THR A 218 -23.01 14.55 -0.78
C THR A 218 -21.75 13.72 -1.14
N ALA A 219 -20.53 14.14 -0.80
CA ALA A 219 -19.28 13.53 -1.22
C ALA A 219 -19.15 12.09 -0.73
N ASP A 220 -19.48 11.79 0.53
CA ASP A 220 -19.41 10.42 1.06
C ASP A 220 -20.37 9.45 0.35
N LEU A 221 -21.58 9.92 0.02
CA LEU A 221 -22.59 9.13 -0.70
C LEU A 221 -22.24 8.99 -2.18
N GLU A 222 -21.76 10.06 -2.81
CA GLU A 222 -21.34 10.08 -4.21
C GLU A 222 -20.08 9.22 -4.43
N ILE A 223 -19.06 9.30 -3.56
CA ILE A 223 -17.87 8.45 -3.65
C ILE A 223 -18.27 6.98 -3.52
N ARG A 224 -19.11 6.66 -2.52
CA ARG A 224 -19.59 5.31 -2.31
C ARG A 224 -20.37 4.80 -3.52
N GLU A 225 -21.29 5.58 -4.07
CA GLU A 225 -22.05 5.17 -5.25
C GLU A 225 -21.23 5.15 -6.53
N LEU A 226 -20.26 6.06 -6.72
CA LEU A 226 -19.36 6.05 -7.87
C LEU A 226 -18.48 4.81 -7.88
N ILE A 227 -17.89 4.46 -6.73
CA ILE A 227 -17.12 3.23 -6.58
C ILE A 227 -18.04 2.01 -6.80
N ARG A 228 -19.24 2.01 -6.21
CA ARG A 228 -20.20 0.91 -6.33
C ARG A 228 -20.67 0.70 -7.78
N GLN A 229 -21.03 1.76 -8.50
CA GLN A 229 -21.52 1.68 -9.88
C GLN A 229 -20.43 1.20 -10.84
N LYS A 230 -19.20 1.71 -10.69
CA LYS A 230 -18.08 1.32 -11.56
C LYS A 230 -17.63 -0.13 -11.33
N PHE A 231 -17.67 -0.63 -10.10
CA PHE A 231 -17.15 -1.98 -9.78
C PHE A 231 -18.20 -3.09 -9.76
N ILE A 232 -19.41 -2.86 -9.24
CA ILE A 232 -20.44 -3.92 -9.20
C ILE A 232 -20.93 -4.27 -10.62
N SER A 233 -20.96 -3.31 -11.53
CA SER A 233 -21.30 -3.56 -12.95
C SER A 233 -20.27 -4.43 -13.69
N HIS A 234 -19.03 -4.51 -13.19
CA HIS A 234 -17.95 -5.30 -13.78
C HIS A 234 -17.59 -6.56 -12.97
N SER A 235 -18.11 -6.70 -11.75
CA SER A 235 -17.86 -7.86 -10.87
C SER A 235 -18.91 -8.98 -11.03
N SER A 236 -19.70 -8.94 -12.11
CA SER A 236 -20.67 -9.97 -12.48
C SER A 236 -20.12 -10.83 -13.62
N SER A 237 -19.08 -11.60 -13.34
CA SER A 237 -18.58 -12.68 -14.20
C SER A 237 -17.75 -13.67 -13.39
#